data_AF-A0A3D2ETH9-F1
#
_entry.id   AF-A0A3D2ETH9-F1
#
_cell.length_a   1.000
_cell.length_b   1.000
_cell.length_c   1.000
_cell.angle_alpha   90.00
_cell.angle_beta   90.00
_cell.angle_gamma   90.00
#
_symmetry.space_group_name_H-M   'P 1'
#
loop_
_entity.id
_entity.type
_entity.pdbx_description
1 polymer ?
#
loop_
_entity_poly.entity_id
_entity_poly.type
_entity_poly.pdbx_seq_one_letter_code
_entity_poly.pdbx_strand_id
1 'polypeptide(L)'
;MSKRDYYEVLGVDKNASDKDIKKGFRRMAMKFHPDRNPDDKVAEESFKEVNEAYEVLSDGQKKAAYDQYGHAGVEAGAGGGGFG
;
A
#
# COMPACT_ATOMS: atom_id res chain seq x y z
N MET A 1 -5.41 -1.51 -16.58
CA MET A 1 -5.90 -2.45 -15.55
C MET A 1 -6.19 -1.64 -14.32
N SER A 2 -7.29 -1.90 -13.60
CA SER A 2 -7.57 -1.21 -12.34
C SER A 2 -6.42 -1.47 -11.37
N LYS A 3 -5.94 -0.44 -10.65
CA LYS A 3 -5.03 -0.65 -9.52
C LYS A 3 -5.69 -1.62 -8.52
N ARG A 4 -4.88 -2.49 -7.90
CA ARG A 4 -5.35 -3.44 -6.88
C ARG A 4 -5.72 -2.67 -5.61
N ASP A 5 -6.78 -3.13 -4.95
CA ASP A 5 -7.22 -2.51 -3.71
C ASP A 5 -6.12 -2.58 -2.63
N TYR A 6 -5.88 -1.48 -1.93
CA TYR A 6 -4.81 -1.40 -0.93
C TYR A 6 -5.00 -2.38 0.25
N TYR A 7 -6.24 -2.69 0.63
CA TYR A 7 -6.53 -3.69 1.66
C TYR A 7 -6.16 -5.10 1.16
N GLU A 8 -6.45 -5.41 -0.11
CA GLU A 8 -6.03 -6.66 -0.74
C GLU A 8 -4.51 -6.77 -0.86
N VAL A 9 -3.83 -5.68 -1.23
CA VAL A 9 -2.37 -5.62 -1.32
C VAL A 9 -1.70 -5.94 0.02
N LEU A 10 -2.23 -5.40 1.13
CA LEU A 10 -1.74 -5.71 2.49
C LEU A 10 -2.25 -7.07 3.02
N GLY A 11 -3.26 -7.65 2.35
CA GLY A 11 -3.95 -8.88 2.75
C GLY A 11 -4.67 -8.72 4.09
N VAL A 12 -5.38 -7.59 4.26
CA VAL A 12 -6.16 -7.24 5.44
C VAL A 12 -7.61 -6.94 5.03
N ASP A 13 -8.54 -6.97 6.00
CA ASP A 13 -9.93 -6.57 5.75
C ASP A 13 -10.05 -5.04 5.64
N LYS A 14 -11.06 -4.53 4.93
CA LYS A 14 -11.36 -3.09 4.90
C LYS A 14 -11.67 -2.48 6.27
N ASN A 15 -12.15 -3.30 7.20
CA ASN A 15 -12.40 -2.91 8.59
C ASN A 15 -11.18 -3.13 9.51
N ALA A 16 -10.01 -3.44 8.94
CA ALA A 16 -8.79 -3.67 9.70
C ALA A 16 -8.42 -2.44 10.54
N SER A 17 -7.96 -2.70 11.76
CA SER A 17 -7.40 -1.67 12.62
C SER A 17 -6.02 -1.21 12.12
N ASP A 18 -5.56 -0.04 12.54
CA ASP A 18 -4.21 0.45 12.20
C ASP A 18 -3.10 -0.55 12.59
N LYS A 19 -3.33 -1.31 13.68
CA LYS A 19 -2.43 -2.38 14.11
C LYS A 19 -2.37 -3.52 13.09
N ASP A 20 -3.52 -3.90 12.54
CA ASP A 20 -3.64 -4.96 11.54
C ASP A 20 -3.06 -4.52 10.19
N ILE A 21 -3.33 -3.28 9.78
CA ILE A 21 -2.72 -2.65 8.60
C ILE A 21 -1.19 -2.66 8.72
N LYS A 22 -0.65 -2.22 9.85
CA LYS A 22 0.80 -2.24 10.11
C LYS A 22 1.38 -3.65 10.13
N LYS A 23 0.62 -4.64 10.62
CA LYS A 23 1.02 -6.06 10.62
C LYS A 23 1.00 -6.64 9.20
N GLY A 24 -0.02 -6.32 8.41
CA GLY A 24 -0.15 -6.69 6.99
C GLY A 24 1.00 -6.14 6.17
N PHE A 25 1.30 -4.85 6.33
CA PHE A 25 2.46 -4.20 5.73
C PHE A 25 3.77 -4.93 6.02
N ARG A 26 4.10 -5.16 7.30
CA ARG A 26 5.35 -5.87 7.65
C ARG A 26 5.43 -7.26 7.01
N ARG A 27 4.32 -8.00 6.98
CA ARG A 27 4.26 -9.33 6.38
C ARG A 27 4.51 -9.28 4.86
N MET A 28 3.86 -8.36 4.16
CA MET A 28 4.00 -8.24 2.71
C MET A 28 5.32 -7.62 2.29
N ALA A 29 5.81 -6.61 3.01
CA ALA A 29 7.13 -6.02 2.82
C ALA A 29 8.23 -7.07 2.97
N MET A 30 8.16 -7.94 3.98
CA MET A 30 9.11 -9.06 4.13
C MET A 30 8.95 -10.15 3.07
N LYS A 31 7.76 -10.31 2.48
CA LYS A 31 7.50 -11.29 1.42
C LYS A 31 8.11 -10.82 0.10
N PHE A 32 7.98 -9.54 -0.21
CA PHE A 32 8.43 -8.93 -1.46
C PHE A 32 9.75 -8.17 -1.33
N HIS A 33 10.46 -8.31 -0.20
CA HIS A 33 11.71 -7.61 0.07
C HIS A 33 12.77 -7.96 -1.00
N PRO A 34 13.55 -6.99 -1.51
CA PRO A 34 14.60 -7.23 -2.50
C PRO A 34 15.65 -8.24 -2.01
N ASP A 35 16.04 -8.20 -0.74
CA ASP A 35 16.99 -9.18 -0.17
C ASP A 35 16.52 -10.65 -0.28
N ARG A 36 15.20 -10.90 -0.31
CA ARG A 36 14.65 -12.26 -0.43
C ARG A 36 14.25 -12.61 -1.85
N ASN A 37 14.05 -11.59 -2.70
CA ASN A 37 13.65 -11.72 -4.09
C ASN A 37 14.59 -10.89 -4.97
N PRO A 38 15.88 -11.23 -5.02
CA PRO A 38 16.85 -10.50 -5.85
C PRO A 38 16.45 -10.63 -7.32
N ASP A 39 16.54 -9.50 -8.05
CA ASP A 39 16.22 -9.39 -9.48
C ASP A 39 14.79 -9.78 -9.89
N ASP A 40 13.88 -9.94 -8.93
CA ASP A 40 12.47 -10.22 -9.20
C ASP A 40 11.68 -8.91 -9.38
N LYS A 41 11.42 -8.57 -10.65
CA LYS A 41 10.64 -7.39 -11.02
C LYS A 41 9.20 -7.42 -10.48
N VAL A 42 8.60 -8.61 -10.36
CA VAL A 42 7.23 -8.75 -9.83
C VAL A 42 7.22 -8.48 -8.33
N ALA A 43 8.26 -8.93 -7.61
CA ALA A 43 8.44 -8.60 -6.21
C ALA A 43 8.71 -7.10 -6.01
N GLU A 44 9.52 -6.48 -6.87
CA GLU A 44 9.78 -5.03 -6.82
C GLU A 44 8.49 -4.21 -7.02
N GLU A 45 7.68 -4.53 -8.04
CA GLU A 45 6.39 -3.89 -8.28
C GLU A 45 5.43 -4.10 -7.11
N SER A 46 5.34 -5.34 -6.60
CA SER A 46 4.51 -5.66 -5.43
C SER A 46 4.99 -4.93 -4.17
N PHE A 47 6.30 -4.74 -4.00
CA PHE A 47 6.86 -4.01 -2.87
C PHE A 47 6.50 -2.52 -2.93
N LYS A 48 6.53 -1.91 -4.13
CA LYS A 48 6.07 -0.53 -4.32
C LYS A 48 4.59 -0.39 -3.98
N GLU A 49 3.74 -1.29 -4.47
CA GLU A 49 2.31 -1.29 -4.16
C GLU A 49 2.05 -1.46 -2.65
N VAL A 50 2.80 -2.32 -1.97
CA VAL A 50 2.69 -2.53 -0.51
C VAL A 50 3.06 -1.28 0.28
N ASN A 51 4.08 -0.53 -0.17
CA ASN A 51 4.45 0.74 0.45
C ASN A 51 3.37 1.80 0.24
N GLU A 52 2.88 1.96 -0.99
CA GLU A 52 1.80 2.89 -1.34
C GLU A 52 0.53 2.57 -0.52
N ALA A 53 0.14 1.30 -0.47
CA ALA A 53 -1.00 0.85 0.32
C ALA A 53 -0.87 1.20 1.81
N TYR A 54 0.31 1.01 2.40
CA TYR A 54 0.53 1.36 3.79
C TYR A 54 0.53 2.88 4.01
N GLU A 55 1.13 3.67 3.12
CA GLU A 55 1.14 5.12 3.21
C GLU A 55 -0.28 5.71 3.20
N VAL A 56 -1.16 5.15 2.37
CA VAL A 56 -2.56 5.57 2.29
C VAL A 56 -3.37 5.09 3.49
N LEU A 57 -3.29 3.80 3.82
CA LEU A 57 -4.17 3.20 4.83
C LEU A 57 -3.72 3.49 6.27
N SER A 58 -2.46 3.86 6.50
CA SER A 58 -1.97 4.23 7.84
C SER A 58 -2.23 5.69 8.21
N ASP A 59 -2.53 6.53 7.23
CA ASP A 59 -2.91 7.93 7.44
C ASP A 59 -4.44 8.04 7.44
N GLY A 60 -5.02 8.48 8.56
CA GLY A 60 -6.48 8.56 8.70
C GLY A 60 -7.17 9.48 7.68
N GLN A 61 -6.50 10.53 7.22
CA GLN A 61 -7.05 11.44 6.20
C GLN A 61 -6.97 10.83 4.81
N LYS A 62 -5.82 10.24 4.44
CA LYS A 62 -5.66 9.55 3.15
C LYS A 62 -6.54 8.32 3.05
N LYS A 63 -6.66 7.55 4.14
CA LYS A 63 -7.58 6.40 4.25
C LYS A 63 -9.02 6.84 4.05
N ALA A 64 -9.47 7.91 4.71
CA ALA A 64 -10.82 8.43 4.51
C ALA A 64 -11.08 8.86 3.05
N ALA A 65 -10.11 9.52 2.42
CA ALA A 65 -10.19 9.87 0.99
C ALA A 65 -10.23 8.64 0.08
N TYR A 66 -9.41 7.62 0.37
CA TYR A 66 -9.39 6.33 -0.33
C TYR A 66 -10.71 5.58 -0.18
N ASP A 67 -11.25 5.51 1.04
CA ASP A 67 -12.52 4.83 1.31
C ASP A 67 -13.70 5.53 0.61
N GLN A 68 -13.61 6.85 0.40
CA GLN A 68 -14.66 7.64 -0.25
C GLN A 68 -14.57 7.65 -1.79
N TYR A 69 -13.36 7.67 -2.35
CA TYR A 69 -13.14 7.91 -3.78
C TYR A 69 -12.26 6.85 -4.47
N GLY A 70 -11.83 5.83 -3.75
CA GLY A 70 -10.85 4.84 -4.22
C GLY A 70 -9.49 5.46 -4.53
N HIS A 71 -8.73 4.84 -5.42
CA HIS A 71 -7.41 5.33 -5.84
C HIS A 71 -7.41 6.77 -6.38
N ALA A 72 -8.52 7.22 -6.98
CA ALA A 72 -8.64 8.59 -7.49
C ALA A 72 -8.61 9.66 -6.38
N GLY A 73 -9.06 9.32 -5.16
CA GLY A 73 -9.06 10.22 -4.01
C GLY A 73 -7.67 10.50 -3.45
N VAL A 74 -6.70 9.65 -3.76
CA VAL A 74 -5.36 9.69 -3.18
C VAL A 74 -4.28 10.02 -4.22
N GLU A 75 -4.51 9.72 -5.50
CA GLU A 75 -3.63 10.16 -6.61
C GLU A 75 -3.53 11.69 -6.71
N ALA A 76 -4.60 12.43 -6.39
CA ALA A 76 -4.59 13.89 -6.37
C ALA A 76 -3.69 14.48 -5.25
N GLY A 77 -3.37 13.68 -4.22
CA GLY A 77 -2.46 14.06 -3.13
C GLY A 77 -1.06 13.43 -3.23
N ALA A 78 -0.92 12.31 -3.95
CA ALA A 78 0.34 11.57 -4.11
C ALA A 78 1.22 12.09 -5.26
N GLY A 79 0.74 13.06 -6.05
CA GLY A 79 1.49 13.69 -7.15
C GLY A 79 2.61 14.67 -6.75
N GLY A 80 2.91 14.83 -5.46
CA GLY A 80 3.92 15.79 -5.00
C GLY A 80 4.48 15.48 -3.62
N GLY A 81 5.43 14.56 -3.54
CA GLY A 81 6.16 14.35 -2.28
C GLY A 81 7.10 13.16 -2.25
N GLY A 82 8.34 13.37 -2.71
CA GLY A 82 9.51 12.77 -2.05
C GLY A 82 9.90 11.33 -2.40
N PHE A 83 10.45 11.14 -3.60
CA PHE A 83 11.63 10.28 -3.77
C PHE A 83 12.74 11.15 -4.34
N GLY A 84 13.56 11.71 -3.45
CA GLY A 84 14.75 12.52 -3.73
C GLY A 84 15.61 12.59 -2.48
#